data_AF-A0A8I1MM62-F1
#
_entry.id   AF-A0A8I1MM62-F1
#
_cell.length_a   1.000
_cell.length_b   1.000
_cell.length_c   1.000
_cell.angle_alpha   90.00
_cell.angle_beta   90.00
_cell.angle_gamma   90.00
#
_symmetry.space_group_name_H-M   'P 1'
#
loop_
_entity.id
_entity.type
_entity.pdbx_description
1 polymer ?
#
loop_
_entity_poly.entity_id
_entity_poly.type
_entity_poly.pdbx_seq_one_letter_code
_entity_poly.pdbx_strand_id
1 'polypeptide(L)'
;MKIPFPKLALALSVAAGIPSTHATDLIKADNGSSLRTAGTYAPPNETVNLPSASDRIIFNNVFANTTSTINTGGLTISALVIQDPGHAVTLSTGGALTVGTLDLSAATQNLTIGGNYATRMSGSAPSVTVKSGVTLTINTTFHVNTNGAGPIAIAGDGSTSINGAIIDGDATKITKITKTGNGILTSSGSNTYTGQTTVSSGTLLINGTHTMSSGTTSAAAYNITGGILGGTGSIDLSAVNSGVTLGSGAKLAAGGSGGASVESLAFALGTGSLDTTGAIGGANTGAFVFELGSNITPGSTFDQIVLTSGSLDIGTGLLEATDFSFTTLSGFGAGVYVLFDTASTISGTLGANTSVDLGNGYTGTLSLSDSNTNLILTVVPEPQTAALVCLAMGTTFVFITRRRRQQS
;
A
#
# COMPACT_ATOMS: atom_id res chain seq x y z
N MET A 1 -0.71 -70.23 37.11
CA MET A 1 0.24 -70.03 36.00
C MET A 1 -0.36 -68.98 35.07
N LYS A 2 0.18 -67.75 35.07
CA LYS A 2 -0.41 -66.57 34.45
C LYS A 2 0.32 -66.33 33.12
N ILE A 3 -0.36 -66.50 31.99
CA ILE A 3 0.20 -66.27 30.65
C ILE A 3 -0.11 -64.81 30.26
N PRO A 4 0.88 -63.96 29.97
CA PRO A 4 0.64 -62.57 29.60
C PRO A 4 0.42 -62.41 28.09
N PHE A 5 -0.58 -61.61 27.71
CA PHE A 5 -0.76 -61.11 26.34
C PHE A 5 0.20 -59.94 26.08
N PRO A 6 0.87 -59.85 24.92
CA PRO A 6 1.59 -58.65 24.52
C PRO A 6 0.64 -57.61 23.90
N LYS A 7 0.87 -56.35 24.29
CA LYS A 7 0.16 -55.15 23.82
C LYS A 7 0.52 -54.82 22.36
N LEU A 8 -0.51 -54.34 21.65
CA LEU A 8 -0.49 -53.68 20.35
C LEU A 8 0.47 -52.48 20.33
N ALA A 9 1.37 -52.40 19.36
CA ALA A 9 2.13 -51.18 19.04
C ALA A 9 1.76 -50.73 17.62
N LEU A 10 0.98 -49.64 17.54
CA LEU A 10 0.68 -48.93 16.30
C LEU A 10 1.88 -48.05 15.96
N ALA A 11 2.53 -48.31 14.82
CA ALA A 11 3.67 -47.54 14.35
C ALA A 11 3.23 -46.13 13.93
N LEU A 12 3.71 -45.11 14.65
CA LEU A 12 3.71 -43.73 14.18
C LEU A 12 5.09 -43.47 13.57
N SER A 13 5.11 -43.21 12.25
CA SER A 13 6.34 -43.04 11.48
C SER A 13 7.14 -41.85 11.98
N VAL A 14 8.36 -42.13 12.45
CA VAL A 14 9.39 -41.13 12.74
C VAL A 14 9.95 -40.63 11.41
N ALA A 15 9.71 -39.38 11.07
CA ALA A 15 10.50 -38.70 10.04
C ALA A 15 11.89 -38.40 10.64
N ALA A 16 12.88 -39.13 10.16
CA ALA A 16 14.26 -39.04 10.59
C ALA A 16 14.92 -37.74 10.11
N GLY A 17 15.70 -37.12 11.01
CA GLY A 17 16.89 -36.34 10.64
C GLY A 17 16.82 -34.84 10.87
N ILE A 18 17.11 -34.39 12.11
CA ILE A 18 17.82 -33.13 12.31
C ILE A 18 18.92 -33.38 13.37
N PRO A 19 20.21 -33.30 13.02
CA PRO A 19 21.29 -33.43 13.99
C PRO A 19 21.39 -32.20 14.90
N SER A 20 21.74 -32.50 16.15
CA SER A 20 21.92 -31.61 17.29
C SER A 20 22.97 -30.51 17.11
N THR A 21 22.68 -29.26 17.49
CA THR A 21 23.15 -28.62 18.74
C THR A 21 23.02 -27.07 18.74
N HIS A 22 22.41 -26.54 19.81
CA HIS A 22 22.48 -25.18 20.40
C HIS A 22 21.51 -24.04 20.00
N ALA A 23 20.94 -23.46 21.09
CA ALA A 23 20.34 -22.13 21.35
C ALA A 23 18.87 -21.81 20.93
N THR A 24 17.98 -21.96 21.92
CA THR A 24 16.71 -21.26 22.27
C THR A 24 15.86 -20.60 21.18
N ASP A 25 14.71 -21.20 20.86
CA ASP A 25 13.48 -20.49 20.50
C ASP A 25 12.84 -19.90 21.77
N LEU A 26 12.53 -18.61 21.77
CA LEU A 26 12.03 -17.89 22.94
C LEU A 26 10.49 -17.88 23.00
N ILE A 27 9.90 -18.65 23.91
CA ILE A 27 8.47 -18.51 24.28
C ILE A 27 8.37 -17.67 25.55
N LYS A 28 7.67 -16.52 25.50
CA LYS A 28 7.25 -15.79 26.71
C LYS A 28 5.76 -16.02 26.92
N ALA A 29 5.45 -17.00 27.76
CA ALA A 29 4.11 -17.22 28.26
C ALA A 29 3.73 -16.15 29.29
N ASP A 30 2.55 -15.57 29.13
CA ASP A 30 1.92 -14.70 30.11
C ASP A 30 0.46 -15.15 30.27
N ASN A 31 -0.05 -15.08 31.50
CA ASN A 31 -0.61 -16.20 32.24
C ASN A 31 -2.13 -16.47 32.08
N GLY A 32 -2.51 -17.73 32.36
CA GLY A 32 -3.88 -18.17 32.69
C GLY A 32 -3.93 -19.65 33.11
N SER A 33 -3.32 -20.53 32.30
CA SER A 33 -3.10 -21.93 32.68
C SER A 33 -2.03 -22.56 31.78
N SER A 34 -1.02 -23.13 32.43
CA SER A 34 -0.06 -24.09 31.89
C SER A 34 0.88 -23.66 30.75
N LEU A 35 1.69 -22.61 30.97
CA LEU A 35 3.08 -22.55 30.49
C LEU A 35 3.83 -21.51 31.35
N ARG A 36 4.62 -21.96 32.35
CA ARG A 36 5.64 -21.26 33.17
C ARG A 36 5.35 -19.86 33.77
N THR A 37 6.12 -19.48 34.79
CA THR A 37 6.04 -18.15 35.43
C THR A 37 6.46 -17.04 34.45
N ALA A 38 5.80 -15.89 34.49
CA ALA A 38 6.16 -14.72 33.68
C ALA A 38 7.66 -14.40 33.81
N GLY A 39 8.35 -14.23 32.67
CA GLY A 39 9.79 -13.97 32.63
C GLY A 39 10.70 -15.21 32.61
N THR A 40 10.14 -16.42 32.65
CA THR A 40 10.92 -17.67 32.57
C THR A 40 11.02 -18.15 31.11
N TYR A 41 12.23 -18.47 30.68
CA TYR A 41 12.56 -18.92 29.33
C TYR A 41 12.27 -20.42 29.14
N ALA A 42 11.66 -20.81 28.00
CA ALA A 42 11.64 -22.22 27.60
C ALA A 42 13.06 -22.67 27.21
N PRO A 43 13.57 -23.80 27.72
CA PRO A 43 14.78 -24.42 27.17
C PRO A 43 14.67 -24.67 25.66
N PRO A 44 15.80 -24.71 24.94
CA PRO A 44 15.83 -25.02 23.51
C PRO A 44 15.08 -26.32 23.20
N ASN A 45 14.28 -26.33 22.13
CA ASN A 45 13.55 -27.51 21.63
C ASN A 45 12.49 -28.09 22.57
N GLU A 46 12.05 -27.35 23.60
CA GLU A 46 10.86 -27.72 24.36
C GLU A 46 9.63 -27.55 23.49
N THR A 47 8.87 -28.63 23.27
CA THR A 47 7.60 -28.56 22.55
C THR A 47 6.63 -27.66 23.31
N VAL A 48 6.24 -26.55 22.69
CA VAL A 48 5.19 -25.65 23.19
C VAL A 48 3.85 -26.31 22.93
N ASN A 49 3.35 -27.06 23.90
CA ASN A 49 2.04 -27.67 23.78
C ASN A 49 0.97 -26.63 24.12
N LEU A 50 0.10 -26.33 23.15
CA LEU A 50 -1.16 -25.60 23.31
C LEU A 50 -1.02 -24.16 23.85
N PRO A 51 -0.33 -23.25 23.14
CA PRO A 51 -0.31 -21.85 23.53
C PRO A 51 -1.73 -21.27 23.54
N SER A 52 -1.99 -20.43 24.54
CA SER A 52 -3.25 -19.74 24.78
C SER A 52 -3.25 -18.33 24.19
N ALA A 53 -4.43 -17.72 24.10
CA ALA A 53 -4.60 -16.35 23.60
C ALA A 53 -3.88 -15.28 24.43
N SER A 54 -3.33 -15.62 25.61
CA SER A 54 -2.53 -14.71 26.43
C SER A 54 -1.03 -14.78 26.12
N ASP A 55 -0.57 -15.87 25.49
CA ASP A 55 0.86 -16.14 25.33
C ASP A 55 1.51 -15.33 24.19
N ARG A 56 2.81 -15.04 24.31
CA ARG A 56 3.59 -14.41 23.24
C ARG A 56 4.69 -15.35 22.75
N ILE A 57 4.88 -15.37 21.43
CA ILE A 57 6.00 -16.06 20.79
C ILE A 57 7.01 -15.01 20.31
N ILE A 58 8.29 -15.21 20.61
CA ILE A 58 9.36 -14.27 20.26
C ILE A 58 10.48 -15.00 19.53
N PHE A 59 10.87 -14.48 18.37
CA PHE A 59 12.04 -14.94 17.63
C PHE A 59 13.19 -13.96 17.82
N ASN A 60 14.20 -14.36 18.60
CA ASN A 60 15.31 -13.50 18.99
C ASN A 60 16.69 -14.17 18.88
N ASN A 61 16.84 -15.16 17.98
CA ASN A 61 18.09 -15.90 17.89
C ASN A 61 18.49 -16.35 16.47
N VAL A 62 19.77 -16.63 16.28
CA VAL A 62 20.38 -17.17 15.07
C VAL A 62 19.94 -18.61 14.84
N PHE A 63 18.92 -18.80 14.01
CA PHE A 63 18.63 -20.12 13.45
C PHE A 63 19.83 -20.63 12.66
N ALA A 64 20.32 -21.83 12.97
CA ALA A 64 21.52 -22.40 12.33
C ALA A 64 21.30 -22.78 10.85
N ASN A 65 20.06 -22.79 10.36
CA ASN A 65 19.71 -23.05 8.96
C ASN A 65 19.24 -21.76 8.26
N THR A 66 19.46 -21.70 6.95
CA THR A 66 19.30 -20.50 6.10
C THR A 66 17.87 -19.97 5.98
N THR A 67 16.88 -20.67 6.54
CA THR A 67 15.49 -20.22 6.67
C THR A 67 14.81 -21.11 7.71
N SER A 68 14.31 -20.54 8.81
CA SER A 68 13.52 -21.33 9.76
C SER A 68 12.08 -21.37 9.33
N THR A 69 11.68 -22.51 8.76
CA THR A 69 10.28 -22.83 8.46
C THR A 69 9.64 -23.48 9.67
N ILE A 70 8.65 -22.82 10.26
CA ILE A 70 7.93 -23.34 11.44
C ILE A 70 6.51 -23.67 11.02
N ASN A 71 6.11 -24.94 11.21
CA ASN A 71 4.73 -25.34 11.03
C ASN A 71 3.93 -25.00 12.30
N THR A 72 2.93 -24.14 12.18
CA THR A 72 2.17 -23.67 13.34
C THR A 72 1.13 -24.68 13.85
N GLY A 73 0.69 -25.66 13.06
CA GLY A 73 -0.35 -26.64 13.47
C GLY A 73 -1.69 -26.03 13.94
N GLY A 74 -1.88 -24.71 13.76
CA GLY A 74 -2.93 -23.92 14.42
C GLY A 74 -2.45 -23.32 15.74
N LEU A 75 -2.34 -21.99 15.81
CA LEU A 75 -1.90 -21.25 17.00
C LEU A 75 -2.89 -20.14 17.33
N THR A 76 -3.12 -19.91 18.61
CA THR A 76 -3.82 -18.72 19.11
C THR A 76 -2.96 -18.08 20.19
N ILE A 77 -2.45 -16.88 19.95
CA ILE A 77 -1.49 -16.18 20.81
C ILE A 77 -1.81 -14.69 20.90
N SER A 78 -1.38 -14.02 21.96
CA SER A 78 -1.53 -12.56 22.10
C SER A 78 -0.57 -11.80 21.18
N ALA A 79 0.65 -12.29 20.99
CA ALA A 79 1.62 -11.65 20.11
C ALA A 79 2.59 -12.63 19.46
N LEU A 80 2.99 -12.30 18.23
CA LEU A 80 4.14 -12.85 17.56
C LEU A 80 5.17 -11.73 17.36
N VAL A 81 6.38 -11.91 17.90
CA VAL A 81 7.42 -10.88 17.91
C VAL A 81 8.66 -11.39 17.17
N ILE A 82 9.20 -10.58 16.27
CA ILE A 82 10.50 -10.77 15.63
C ILE A 82 11.45 -9.71 16.16
N GLN A 83 12.52 -10.15 16.82
CA GLN A 83 13.49 -9.26 17.46
C GLN A 83 14.83 -9.32 16.75
N ASP A 84 15.62 -10.36 16.95
CA ASP A 84 16.94 -10.47 16.32
C ASP A 84 17.23 -11.89 15.86
N PRO A 85 16.45 -12.44 14.91
CA PRO A 85 16.79 -13.72 14.35
C PRO A 85 18.03 -13.60 13.46
N GLY A 86 18.90 -14.60 13.43
CA GLY A 86 20.09 -14.54 12.55
C GLY A 86 19.79 -14.75 11.06
N HIS A 87 18.57 -15.16 10.71
CA HIS A 87 18.10 -15.36 9.34
C HIS A 87 16.63 -14.95 9.21
N ALA A 88 16.14 -14.81 7.98
CA ALA A 88 14.73 -14.57 7.73
C ALA A 88 13.86 -15.71 8.29
N VAL A 89 12.71 -15.36 8.86
CA VAL A 89 11.76 -16.28 9.49
C VAL A 89 10.66 -16.63 8.50
N THR A 90 10.32 -17.90 8.35
CA THR A 90 9.18 -18.36 7.56
C THR A 90 8.23 -19.19 8.42
N LEU A 91 6.96 -18.81 8.48
CA LEU A 91 5.91 -19.58 9.13
C LEU A 91 5.07 -20.25 8.05
N SER A 92 4.91 -21.57 8.15
CA SER A 92 3.95 -22.33 7.34
C SER A 92 2.74 -22.65 8.20
N THR A 93 1.58 -22.10 7.87
CA THR A 93 0.34 -22.37 8.58
C THR A 93 -0.13 -23.80 8.28
N GLY A 94 0.07 -24.72 9.23
CA GLY A 94 -0.55 -26.06 9.22
C GLY A 94 -1.95 -26.08 9.84
N GLY A 95 -2.38 -24.93 10.36
CA GLY A 95 -3.69 -24.57 10.87
C GLY A 95 -3.76 -23.04 11.00
N ALA A 96 -4.92 -22.46 11.32
CA ALA A 96 -5.06 -21.01 11.39
C ALA A 96 -4.10 -20.39 12.43
N LEU A 97 -3.38 -19.33 12.05
CA LEU A 97 -2.55 -18.55 12.95
C LEU A 97 -3.38 -17.35 13.45
N THR A 98 -3.77 -17.36 14.72
CA THR A 98 -4.50 -16.27 15.36
C THR A 98 -3.59 -15.51 16.31
N VAL A 99 -3.41 -14.21 16.07
CA VAL A 99 -2.49 -13.35 16.84
C VAL A 99 -3.19 -12.06 17.25
N GLY A 100 -2.87 -11.50 18.41
CA GLY A 100 -3.29 -10.13 18.75
C GLY A 100 -2.42 -9.09 18.07
N THR A 101 -1.11 -9.29 18.12
CA THR A 101 -0.13 -8.39 17.49
C THR A 101 0.94 -9.14 16.69
N LEU A 102 1.37 -8.53 15.58
CA LEU A 102 2.56 -8.91 14.81
C LEU A 102 3.59 -7.80 15.00
N ASP A 103 4.63 -8.05 15.78
CA ASP A 103 5.61 -7.03 16.17
C ASP A 103 6.99 -7.33 15.57
N LEU A 104 7.36 -6.55 14.56
CA LEU A 104 8.67 -6.53 13.93
C LEU A 104 9.38 -5.19 14.18
N SER A 105 9.00 -4.46 15.24
CA SER A 105 9.57 -3.13 15.55
C SER A 105 11.06 -3.17 15.91
N ALA A 106 11.53 -4.30 16.45
CA ALA A 106 12.94 -4.55 16.76
C ALA A 106 13.63 -5.46 15.74
N ALA A 107 12.89 -5.98 14.75
CA ALA A 107 13.36 -7.03 13.84
C ALA A 107 14.66 -6.64 13.12
N THR A 108 15.58 -7.59 13.02
CA THR A 108 16.75 -7.50 12.15
C THR A 108 16.54 -8.19 10.81
N GLN A 109 15.57 -9.12 10.72
CA GLN A 109 15.28 -9.89 9.51
C GLN A 109 13.78 -9.90 9.17
N ASN A 110 13.49 -10.29 7.93
CA ASN A 110 12.13 -10.40 7.40
C ASN A 110 11.33 -11.56 8.01
N LEU A 111 10.01 -11.44 8.00
CA LEU A 111 9.05 -12.50 8.31
C LEU A 111 8.19 -12.80 7.09
N THR A 112 8.11 -14.08 6.72
CA THR A 112 7.14 -14.58 5.74
C THR A 112 6.16 -15.50 6.45
N ILE A 113 4.86 -15.29 6.27
CA ILE A 113 3.80 -16.17 6.73
C ILE A 113 3.11 -16.72 5.48
N GLY A 114 3.16 -18.03 5.29
CA GLY A 114 2.51 -18.75 4.18
C GLY A 114 1.80 -20.00 4.67
N GLY A 115 1.30 -20.82 3.75
CA GLY A 115 0.55 -22.04 4.05
C GLY A 115 -0.90 -21.95 3.58
N ASN A 116 -1.66 -23.01 3.85
CA ASN A 116 -3.03 -23.17 3.32
C ASN A 116 -4.10 -22.59 4.25
N TYR A 117 -3.74 -22.19 5.47
CA TYR A 117 -4.67 -21.70 6.48
C TYR A 117 -4.49 -20.20 6.72
N ALA A 118 -5.59 -19.53 7.11
CA ALA A 118 -5.62 -18.10 7.29
C ALA A 118 -4.72 -17.61 8.44
N THR A 119 -4.21 -16.39 8.27
CA THR A 119 -3.69 -15.55 9.36
C THR A 119 -4.85 -14.70 9.87
N ARG A 120 -5.05 -14.65 11.18
CA ARG A 120 -6.20 -14.00 11.83
C ARG A 120 -5.70 -13.04 12.90
N MET A 121 -6.12 -11.79 12.81
CA MET A 121 -5.85 -10.78 13.83
C MET A 121 -7.00 -10.74 14.85
N SER A 122 -6.68 -10.78 16.13
CA SER A 122 -7.62 -10.90 17.24
C SER A 122 -7.40 -9.82 18.30
N GLY A 123 -8.32 -9.71 19.26
CA GLY A 123 -8.26 -8.67 20.31
C GLY A 123 -9.00 -7.39 19.94
N SER A 124 -9.04 -6.45 20.89
CA SER A 124 -9.78 -5.18 20.77
C SER A 124 -9.03 -4.09 19.98
N ALA A 125 -7.70 -4.19 19.93
CA ALA A 125 -6.83 -3.28 19.20
C ALA A 125 -5.69 -4.09 18.52
N PRO A 126 -6.01 -4.92 17.51
CA PRO A 126 -5.00 -5.68 16.82
C PRO A 126 -4.00 -4.76 16.11
N SER A 127 -2.74 -5.17 16.03
CA SER A 127 -1.71 -4.34 15.38
C SER A 127 -0.63 -5.14 14.65
N VAL A 128 -0.07 -4.49 13.63
CA VAL A 128 1.12 -4.92 12.89
C VAL A 128 2.10 -3.76 12.92
N THR A 129 3.33 -3.98 13.35
CA THR A 129 4.38 -2.95 13.34
C THR A 129 5.63 -3.50 12.67
N VAL A 130 6.14 -2.82 11.64
CA VAL A 130 7.35 -3.25 10.92
C VAL A 130 8.40 -2.15 10.90
N LYS A 131 9.63 -2.46 11.30
CA LYS A 131 10.77 -1.54 11.30
C LYS A 131 11.25 -1.22 9.87
N SER A 132 11.80 -0.02 9.67
CA SER A 132 12.49 0.34 8.42
C SER A 132 13.54 -0.72 8.00
N GLY A 133 13.58 -1.02 6.70
CA GLY A 133 14.46 -2.04 6.11
C GLY A 133 13.97 -3.48 6.28
N VAL A 134 12.91 -3.72 7.04
CA VAL A 134 12.31 -5.05 7.26
C VAL A 134 11.03 -5.20 6.45
N THR A 135 10.80 -6.41 5.95
CA THR A 135 9.57 -6.81 5.28
C THR A 135 8.82 -7.88 6.05
N LEU A 136 7.53 -7.66 6.27
CA LEU A 136 6.55 -8.68 6.61
C LEU A 136 5.80 -9.08 5.33
N THR A 137 5.77 -10.36 5.00
CA THR A 137 5.00 -10.92 3.90
C THR A 137 3.95 -11.89 4.43
N ILE A 138 2.68 -11.68 4.07
CA ILE A 138 1.56 -12.56 4.42
C ILE A 138 0.96 -13.12 3.12
N ASN A 139 1.21 -14.39 2.84
CA ASN A 139 0.75 -15.11 1.66
C ASN A 139 -0.57 -15.86 1.88
N THR A 140 -1.08 -15.88 3.10
CA THR A 140 -2.37 -16.50 3.47
C THR A 140 -3.50 -15.49 3.39
N THR A 141 -4.75 -15.95 3.27
CA THR A 141 -5.91 -15.09 3.58
C THR A 141 -5.74 -14.42 4.94
N PHE A 142 -6.03 -13.13 5.02
CA PHE A 142 -5.83 -12.30 6.20
C PHE A 142 -7.18 -11.84 6.75
N HIS A 143 -7.61 -12.46 7.85
CA HIS A 143 -8.83 -12.05 8.54
C HIS A 143 -8.46 -11.04 9.62
N VAL A 144 -9.20 -9.93 9.69
CA VAL A 144 -9.02 -8.95 10.76
C VAL A 144 -10.21 -8.99 11.70
N ASN A 145 -9.91 -8.84 12.98
CA ASN A 145 -10.87 -8.58 14.03
C ASN A 145 -11.83 -9.75 14.30
N THR A 146 -11.34 -10.79 14.98
CA THR A 146 -12.16 -11.92 15.38
C THR A 146 -12.91 -11.74 16.70
N ASN A 147 -12.68 -10.65 17.47
CA ASN A 147 -13.25 -10.48 18.83
C ASN A 147 -13.58 -9.02 19.27
N GLY A 148 -13.46 -8.01 18.40
CA GLY A 148 -13.77 -6.60 18.71
C GLY A 148 -14.48 -5.86 17.56
N ALA A 149 -14.58 -4.53 17.63
CA ALA A 149 -15.07 -3.66 16.54
C ALA A 149 -14.04 -2.56 16.15
N GLY A 150 -12.84 -2.63 16.74
CA GLY A 150 -11.77 -1.66 16.57
C GLY A 150 -11.01 -1.87 15.25
N PRO A 151 -10.38 -0.80 14.70
CA PRO A 151 -9.52 -0.94 13.54
C PRO A 151 -8.25 -1.72 13.87
N ILE A 152 -7.72 -2.45 12.87
CA ILE A 152 -6.33 -2.91 12.92
C ILE A 152 -5.40 -1.74 12.62
N ALA A 153 -4.39 -1.54 13.47
CA ALA A 153 -3.32 -0.60 13.19
C ALA A 153 -2.21 -1.31 12.42
N ILE A 154 -1.89 -0.84 11.20
CA ILE A 154 -0.71 -1.27 10.45
C ILE A 154 0.27 -0.10 10.48
N ALA A 155 1.41 -0.27 11.13
CA ALA A 155 2.30 0.79 11.55
C ALA A 155 3.78 0.47 11.26
N GLY A 156 4.62 1.45 11.55
CA GLY A 156 6.08 1.37 11.39
C GLY A 156 6.55 1.88 10.03
N ASP A 157 7.87 1.83 9.85
CA ASP A 157 8.59 2.43 8.73
C ASP A 157 9.06 1.39 7.69
N GLY A 158 8.76 0.12 7.91
CA GLY A 158 9.07 -0.99 7.00
C GLY A 158 7.95 -1.33 6.02
N SER A 159 8.07 -2.49 5.39
CA SER A 159 7.12 -2.95 4.38
C SER A 159 6.23 -4.08 4.92
N THR A 160 4.91 -3.95 4.75
CA THR A 160 3.93 -5.01 5.01
C THR A 160 3.27 -5.37 3.68
N SER A 161 3.53 -6.56 3.16
CA SER A 161 2.93 -7.09 1.93
C SER A 161 1.90 -8.16 2.28
N ILE A 162 0.62 -7.88 2.04
CA ILE A 162 -0.47 -8.83 2.20
C ILE A 162 -0.89 -9.30 0.80
N ASN A 163 -0.46 -10.51 0.46
CA ASN A 163 -0.71 -11.11 -0.86
C ASN A 163 -2.01 -11.91 -0.88
N GLY A 164 -2.45 -12.44 0.26
CA GLY A 164 -3.78 -13.04 0.39
C GLY A 164 -4.90 -12.00 0.47
N ALA A 165 -6.13 -12.44 0.29
CA ALA A 165 -7.31 -11.59 0.45
C ALA A 165 -7.45 -11.09 1.90
N ILE A 166 -7.69 -9.80 2.08
CA ILE A 166 -8.14 -9.22 3.35
C ILE A 166 -9.66 -9.34 3.42
N ILE A 167 -10.15 -9.99 4.47
CA ILE A 167 -11.56 -10.32 4.66
C ILE A 167 -11.98 -9.99 6.10
N ASP A 168 -13.25 -9.68 6.29
CA ASP A 168 -13.85 -9.55 7.61
C ASP A 168 -13.61 -10.81 8.49
N GLY A 169 -13.50 -10.58 9.80
CA GLY A 169 -13.22 -11.64 10.77
C GLY A 169 -14.33 -12.69 10.82
N ASP A 170 -15.59 -12.21 10.79
CA ASP A 170 -16.84 -12.93 10.56
C ASP A 170 -17.96 -11.97 10.13
N ALA A 171 -19.17 -12.48 9.86
CA ALA A 171 -20.31 -11.71 9.35
C ALA A 171 -20.79 -10.55 10.25
N THR A 172 -20.40 -10.54 11.53
CA THR A 172 -20.77 -9.48 12.49
C THR A 172 -19.62 -8.53 12.80
N LYS A 173 -18.42 -8.82 12.28
CA LYS A 173 -17.18 -8.13 12.65
C LYS A 173 -16.52 -7.52 11.43
N ILE A 174 -16.91 -6.28 11.16
CA ILE A 174 -16.34 -5.46 10.11
C ILE A 174 -14.86 -5.20 10.37
N THR A 175 -14.05 -5.38 9.34
CA THR A 175 -12.63 -5.04 9.36
C THR A 175 -12.44 -3.59 8.95
N LYS A 176 -11.88 -2.80 9.86
CA LYS A 176 -11.41 -1.44 9.58
C LYS A 176 -9.89 -1.44 9.62
N ILE A 177 -9.25 -0.74 8.69
CA ILE A 177 -7.78 -0.67 8.58
C ILE A 177 -7.34 0.76 8.85
N THR A 178 -6.37 0.93 9.74
CA THR A 178 -5.70 2.21 9.98
C THR A 178 -4.21 2.07 9.67
N LYS A 179 -3.75 2.69 8.59
CA LYS A 179 -2.34 2.74 8.20
C LYS A 179 -1.67 3.99 8.79
N THR A 180 -0.62 3.75 9.57
CA THR A 180 0.24 4.79 10.17
C THR A 180 1.72 4.44 9.96
N GLY A 181 2.62 5.30 10.44
CA GLY A 181 4.07 5.17 10.20
C GLY A 181 4.45 5.42 8.73
N ASN A 182 5.74 5.62 8.46
CA ASN A 182 6.19 6.02 7.13
C ASN A 182 6.31 4.85 6.15
N GLY A 183 6.08 3.63 6.62
CA GLY A 183 6.24 2.40 5.85
C GLY A 183 5.19 2.21 4.76
N ILE A 184 5.31 1.10 4.04
CA ILE A 184 4.44 0.73 2.92
C ILE A 184 3.55 -0.44 3.35
N LEU A 185 2.24 -0.31 3.14
CA LEU A 185 1.30 -1.42 3.14
C LEU A 185 0.91 -1.72 1.70
N THR A 186 1.25 -2.91 1.21
CA THR A 186 0.83 -3.40 -0.11
C THR A 186 -0.25 -4.44 0.06
N SER A 187 -1.38 -4.24 -0.61
CA SER A 187 -2.49 -5.17 -0.67
C SER A 187 -2.65 -5.69 -2.10
N SER A 188 -2.31 -6.97 -2.30
CA SER A 188 -2.28 -7.60 -3.64
C SER A 188 -3.39 -8.62 -3.86
N GLY A 189 -4.09 -9.02 -2.80
CA GLY A 189 -5.21 -9.97 -2.88
C GLY A 189 -6.50 -9.33 -3.40
N SER A 190 -7.52 -10.16 -3.60
CA SER A 190 -8.90 -9.72 -3.83
C SER A 190 -9.61 -9.52 -2.50
N ASN A 191 -9.58 -8.30 -2.00
CA ASN A 191 -10.10 -7.94 -0.68
C ASN A 191 -11.61 -7.72 -0.71
N THR A 192 -12.28 -8.08 0.38
CA THR A 192 -13.74 -7.97 0.52
C THR A 192 -14.17 -7.53 1.91
N TYR A 193 -13.29 -6.86 2.66
CA TYR A 193 -13.65 -6.32 3.97
C TYR A 193 -14.61 -5.13 3.84
N THR A 194 -15.42 -4.91 4.87
CA THR A 194 -16.58 -4.00 4.76
C THR A 194 -16.46 -2.72 5.59
N GLY A 195 -15.35 -2.55 6.31
CA GLY A 195 -15.08 -1.35 7.10
C GLY A 195 -14.20 -0.34 6.37
N GLN A 196 -14.18 0.89 6.91
CA GLN A 196 -13.38 1.99 6.39
C GLN A 196 -11.87 1.70 6.47
N THR A 197 -11.15 2.14 5.44
CA THR A 197 -9.69 2.23 5.42
C THR A 197 -9.27 3.68 5.68
N THR A 198 -8.45 3.91 6.69
CA THR A 198 -7.85 5.21 6.99
C THR A 198 -6.34 5.15 6.78
N VAL A 199 -5.78 6.11 6.05
CA VAL A 199 -4.33 6.23 5.85
C VAL A 199 -3.88 7.58 6.39
N SER A 200 -3.24 7.56 7.55
CA SER A 200 -2.79 8.78 8.22
C SER A 200 -1.33 9.13 7.93
N SER A 201 -0.52 8.16 7.51
CA SER A 201 0.88 8.36 7.11
C SER A 201 1.42 7.16 6.33
N GLY A 202 2.55 7.34 5.65
CA GLY A 202 3.19 6.36 4.77
C GLY A 202 2.37 6.07 3.53
N THR A 203 2.54 4.88 2.96
CA THR A 203 1.90 4.49 1.68
C THR A 203 0.98 3.29 1.86
N LEU A 204 -0.20 3.36 1.27
CA LEU A 204 -1.06 2.21 0.97
C LEU A 204 -1.08 1.99 -0.55
N LEU A 205 -0.60 0.83 -0.99
CA LEU A 205 -0.67 0.37 -2.37
C LEU A 205 -1.77 -0.69 -2.52
N ILE A 206 -2.76 -0.41 -3.35
CA ILE A 206 -3.75 -1.38 -3.80
C ILE A 206 -3.28 -1.94 -5.14
N ASN A 207 -2.69 -3.14 -5.13
CA ASN A 207 -2.19 -3.83 -6.33
C ASN A 207 -3.08 -5.01 -6.74
N GLY A 208 -4.01 -5.40 -5.89
CA GLY A 208 -5.07 -6.35 -6.20
C GLY A 208 -6.40 -5.66 -6.46
N THR A 209 -7.48 -6.19 -5.89
CA THR A 209 -8.80 -5.55 -5.91
C THR A 209 -9.31 -5.34 -4.50
N HIS A 210 -10.14 -4.32 -4.31
CA HIS A 210 -11.01 -4.24 -3.14
C HIS A 210 -12.44 -4.03 -3.60
N THR A 211 -13.31 -4.99 -3.31
CA THR A 211 -14.74 -4.90 -3.62
C THR A 211 -15.54 -4.90 -2.33
N MET A 212 -16.32 -3.85 -2.10
CA MET A 212 -17.17 -3.73 -0.92
C MET A 212 -18.64 -3.96 -1.30
N SER A 213 -19.18 -5.14 -0.99
CA SER A 213 -20.56 -5.52 -1.32
C SER A 213 -21.61 -5.03 -0.31
N SER A 214 -21.15 -4.65 0.88
CA SER A 214 -21.94 -4.12 1.99
C SER A 214 -20.97 -3.37 2.89
N GLY A 215 -21.41 -2.39 3.67
CA GLY A 215 -20.49 -1.76 4.62
C GLY A 215 -20.73 -0.30 4.90
N THR A 216 -19.80 0.24 5.70
CA THR A 216 -19.63 1.56 6.31
C THR A 216 -20.86 2.51 6.43
N THR A 217 -21.10 3.00 7.65
CA THR A 217 -21.95 4.18 7.93
C THR A 217 -21.22 5.51 7.71
N SER A 218 -19.98 5.48 7.22
CA SER A 218 -19.14 6.66 6.96
C SER A 218 -19.35 7.13 5.52
N ALA A 219 -19.24 8.43 5.29
CA ALA A 219 -19.44 9.01 3.95
C ALA A 219 -18.42 8.48 2.90
N ALA A 220 -17.22 8.06 3.34
CA ALA A 220 -16.16 7.53 2.49
C ALA A 220 -15.59 6.22 3.04
N ALA A 221 -15.44 5.20 2.18
CA ALA A 221 -14.83 3.93 2.55
C ALA A 221 -13.30 4.02 2.63
N TYR A 222 -12.68 4.99 1.95
CA TYR A 222 -11.28 5.34 2.10
C TYR A 222 -11.14 6.79 2.56
N ASN A 223 -10.38 7.01 3.62
CA ASN A 223 -10.10 8.32 4.19
C ASN A 223 -8.58 8.52 4.35
N ILE A 224 -7.97 9.25 3.43
CA ILE A 224 -6.53 9.49 3.40
C ILE A 224 -6.28 10.85 4.04
N THR A 225 -5.68 10.89 5.23
CA THR A 225 -5.56 12.13 6.02
C THR A 225 -4.15 12.74 6.02
N GLY A 226 -3.15 12.07 5.45
CA GLY A 226 -1.75 12.55 5.48
C GLY A 226 -0.70 11.57 4.94
N GLY A 227 -1.10 10.64 4.07
CA GLY A 227 -0.21 9.67 3.43
C GLY A 227 -0.52 9.52 1.95
N ILE A 228 0.01 8.46 1.33
CA ILE A 228 -0.16 8.17 -0.09
C ILE A 228 -1.13 7.01 -0.27
N LEU A 229 -2.16 7.20 -1.08
CA LEU A 229 -2.91 6.11 -1.71
C LEU A 229 -2.37 5.91 -3.11
N GLY A 230 -2.01 4.68 -3.47
CA GLY A 230 -1.62 4.35 -4.83
C GLY A 230 -1.78 2.88 -5.15
N GLY A 231 -1.02 2.41 -6.12
CA GLY A 231 -0.98 1.03 -6.60
C GLY A 231 -1.52 0.88 -8.02
N THR A 232 -1.62 -0.37 -8.45
CA THR A 232 -1.95 -0.77 -9.84
C THR A 232 -3.31 -1.46 -9.96
N GLY A 233 -4.07 -1.47 -8.87
CA GLY A 233 -5.25 -2.29 -8.68
C GLY A 233 -6.54 -1.53 -8.92
N SER A 234 -7.61 -2.03 -8.31
CA SER A 234 -8.94 -1.43 -8.40
C SER A 234 -9.64 -1.35 -7.05
N ILE A 235 -10.30 -0.22 -6.78
CA ILE A 235 -11.21 -0.01 -5.66
C ILE A 235 -12.65 0.06 -6.20
N ASP A 236 -13.44 -0.97 -5.95
CA ASP A 236 -14.85 -1.07 -6.33
C ASP A 236 -15.76 -0.94 -5.10
N LEU A 237 -16.40 0.22 -5.00
CA LEU A 237 -17.36 0.62 -3.98
C LEU A 237 -18.74 0.86 -4.58
N SER A 238 -18.95 0.45 -5.84
CA SER A 238 -20.16 0.76 -6.60
C SER A 238 -21.43 0.18 -5.96
N ALA A 239 -21.31 -1.00 -5.35
CA ALA A 239 -22.41 -1.64 -4.63
C ALA A 239 -22.87 -0.88 -3.38
N VAL A 240 -21.99 -0.06 -2.78
CA VAL A 240 -22.27 0.71 -1.56
C VAL A 240 -22.34 2.22 -1.78
N ASN A 241 -22.11 2.70 -3.02
CA ASN A 241 -22.14 4.11 -3.39
C ASN A 241 -21.27 5.00 -2.48
N SER A 242 -20.10 4.50 -2.07
CA SER A 242 -19.21 5.20 -1.15
C SER A 242 -18.03 5.84 -1.87
N GLY A 243 -17.44 6.86 -1.25
CA GLY A 243 -16.34 7.63 -1.83
C GLY A 243 -14.96 7.29 -1.28
N VAL A 244 -14.00 8.01 -1.85
CA VAL A 244 -12.60 8.11 -1.40
C VAL A 244 -12.36 9.59 -1.12
N THR A 245 -11.84 9.93 0.07
CA THR A 245 -11.51 11.31 0.43
C THR A 245 -10.01 11.45 0.63
N LEU A 246 -9.42 12.48 0.01
CA LEU A 246 -8.05 12.91 0.22
C LEU A 246 -8.05 14.23 1.01
N GLY A 247 -7.62 14.17 2.26
CA GLY A 247 -7.45 15.31 3.14
C GLY A 247 -6.15 16.09 2.88
N SER A 248 -5.92 17.14 3.67
CA SER A 248 -4.70 17.96 3.55
C SER A 248 -3.44 17.12 3.75
N GLY A 249 -2.47 17.28 2.85
CA GLY A 249 -1.21 16.51 2.86
C GLY A 249 -1.35 15.06 2.39
N ALA A 250 -2.55 14.60 2.04
CA ALA A 250 -2.73 13.33 1.35
C ALA A 250 -2.22 13.42 -0.09
N LYS A 251 -1.77 12.29 -0.61
CA LYS A 251 -1.39 12.14 -2.01
C LYS A 251 -2.10 10.97 -2.66
N LEU A 252 -2.34 11.10 -3.95
CA LEU A 252 -2.76 10.04 -4.84
C LEU A 252 -1.66 9.81 -5.87
N ALA A 253 -1.16 8.59 -5.92
CA ALA A 253 -0.21 8.15 -6.92
C ALA A 253 -0.92 7.13 -7.82
N ALA A 254 -0.90 7.35 -9.13
CA ALA A 254 -1.15 6.27 -10.07
C ALA A 254 0.07 5.35 -10.04
N GLY A 255 -0.13 4.04 -9.89
CA GLY A 255 1.00 3.11 -9.76
C GLY A 255 1.65 3.02 -8.38
N GLY A 256 2.71 2.22 -8.30
CA GLY A 256 3.50 1.98 -7.11
C GLY A 256 4.35 3.20 -6.71
N SER A 257 4.43 3.50 -5.41
CA SER A 257 5.29 4.59 -4.93
C SER A 257 6.77 4.29 -5.22
N GLY A 258 7.37 5.00 -6.18
CA GLY A 258 8.82 5.04 -6.39
C GLY A 258 9.42 3.94 -7.28
N GLY A 259 8.63 3.33 -8.18
CA GLY A 259 9.12 2.42 -9.21
C GLY A 259 8.99 3.03 -10.61
N ALA A 260 9.94 2.77 -11.52
CA ALA A 260 9.87 3.16 -12.93
C ALA A 260 8.91 2.26 -13.74
N SER A 261 7.73 1.97 -13.18
CA SER A 261 6.71 1.14 -13.81
C SER A 261 5.45 1.95 -13.96
N VAL A 262 5.12 2.24 -15.21
CA VAL A 262 3.91 2.96 -15.57
C VAL A 262 2.70 2.07 -15.33
N GLU A 263 1.70 2.59 -14.63
CA GLU A 263 0.58 1.80 -14.14
C GLU A 263 -0.73 2.61 -14.06
N SER A 264 -1.85 1.91 -13.82
CA SER A 264 -3.15 2.54 -13.55
C SER A 264 -3.72 2.13 -12.20
N LEU A 265 -4.32 3.08 -11.51
CA LEU A 265 -5.20 2.82 -10.37
C LEU A 265 -6.65 3.10 -10.78
N ALA A 266 -7.52 2.12 -10.60
CA ALA A 266 -8.92 2.21 -11.00
C ALA A 266 -9.86 2.35 -9.81
N PHE A 267 -10.96 3.07 -10.03
CA PHE A 267 -12.05 3.27 -9.09
C PHE A 267 -13.40 2.98 -9.76
N ALA A 268 -14.30 2.36 -9.02
CA ALA A 268 -15.72 2.25 -9.36
C ALA A 268 -16.52 2.65 -8.12
N LEU A 269 -17.01 3.90 -8.06
CA LEU A 269 -17.58 4.46 -6.83
C LEU A 269 -19.11 4.48 -6.83
N GLY A 270 -19.77 3.99 -7.89
CA GLY A 270 -21.23 4.07 -8.02
C GLY A 270 -21.67 5.53 -8.11
N THR A 271 -22.42 6.02 -7.12
CA THR A 271 -22.73 7.46 -6.97
C THR A 271 -21.82 8.18 -5.98
N GLY A 272 -20.79 7.52 -5.45
CA GLY A 272 -19.77 8.13 -4.59
C GLY A 272 -18.82 9.05 -5.36
N SER A 273 -17.95 9.74 -4.61
CA SER A 273 -16.97 10.68 -5.17
C SER A 273 -15.54 10.31 -4.77
N LEU A 274 -14.59 10.53 -5.67
CA LEU A 274 -13.19 10.74 -5.33
C LEU A 274 -13.02 12.23 -5.02
N ASP A 275 -13.14 12.58 -3.74
CA ASP A 275 -13.01 13.94 -3.24
C ASP A 275 -11.54 14.27 -3.00
N THR A 276 -11.01 15.17 -3.82
CA THR A 276 -9.60 15.59 -3.78
C THR A 276 -9.42 16.98 -3.17
N THR A 277 -10.51 17.67 -2.85
CA THR A 277 -10.53 19.10 -2.50
C THR A 277 -9.68 19.42 -1.27
N GLY A 278 -9.64 18.51 -0.29
CA GLY A 278 -8.79 18.64 0.89
C GLY A 278 -7.29 18.56 0.57
N ALA A 279 -6.91 17.71 -0.38
CA ALA A 279 -5.51 17.48 -0.76
C ALA A 279 -4.94 18.61 -1.62
N ILE A 280 -5.76 19.24 -2.46
CA ILE A 280 -5.37 20.33 -3.38
C ILE A 280 -5.74 21.74 -2.87
N GLY A 281 -6.34 21.85 -1.69
CA GLY A 281 -6.78 23.15 -1.16
C GLY A 281 -5.64 24.08 -0.70
N GLY A 282 -4.39 23.58 -0.67
CA GLY A 282 -3.20 24.37 -0.34
C GLY A 282 -2.42 24.77 -1.59
N ALA A 283 -1.42 25.65 -1.47
CA ALA A 283 -0.53 25.96 -2.59
C ALA A 283 0.56 24.90 -2.74
N ASN A 284 0.88 24.51 -3.98
CA ASN A 284 1.98 23.61 -4.32
C ASN A 284 1.92 22.27 -3.58
N THR A 285 0.74 21.65 -3.50
CA THR A 285 0.54 20.48 -2.63
C THR A 285 1.29 19.24 -3.11
N GLY A 286 1.55 19.13 -4.43
CA GLY A 286 2.06 17.90 -5.04
C GLY A 286 1.23 16.68 -4.64
N ALA A 287 -0.09 16.87 -4.50
CA ALA A 287 -1.08 15.86 -4.12
C ALA A 287 -1.18 14.74 -5.17
N PHE A 288 -0.96 15.04 -6.45
CA PHE A 288 -1.04 14.07 -7.53
C PHE A 288 0.36 13.70 -8.02
N VAL A 289 0.74 12.43 -7.87
CA VAL A 289 2.04 11.91 -8.29
C VAL A 289 1.84 11.08 -9.55
N PHE A 290 2.56 11.44 -10.62
CA PHE A 290 2.42 10.82 -11.94
C PHE A 290 3.76 10.68 -12.65
N GLU A 291 4.00 9.49 -13.20
CA GLU A 291 5.08 9.20 -14.12
C GLU A 291 4.65 9.39 -15.59
N LEU A 292 5.45 10.11 -16.37
CA LEU A 292 5.19 10.44 -17.78
C LEU A 292 6.24 9.82 -18.70
N GLY A 293 5.94 8.69 -19.35
CA GLY A 293 6.74 8.14 -20.47
C GLY A 293 6.21 8.59 -21.83
N SER A 294 6.17 7.70 -22.83
CA SER A 294 5.58 8.04 -24.14
C SER A 294 4.08 8.27 -24.03
N ASN A 295 3.54 9.22 -24.78
CA ASN A 295 2.12 9.59 -24.76
C ASN A 295 1.19 8.69 -25.61
N ILE A 296 1.49 7.39 -25.71
CA ILE A 296 0.82 6.47 -26.64
C ILE A 296 -0.34 5.74 -25.97
N THR A 297 -0.11 5.16 -24.78
CA THR A 297 -1.08 4.29 -24.11
C THR A 297 -1.21 4.71 -22.65
N PRO A 298 -2.27 5.48 -22.29
CA PRO A 298 -2.58 5.81 -20.89
C PRO A 298 -2.59 4.55 -20.02
N GLY A 299 -2.04 4.63 -18.81
CA GLY A 299 -1.96 3.52 -17.87
C GLY A 299 -0.93 2.44 -18.21
N SER A 300 -0.20 2.57 -19.33
CA SER A 300 0.83 1.61 -19.76
C SER A 300 2.15 2.28 -20.15
N THR A 301 2.11 3.46 -20.78
CA THR A 301 3.30 4.23 -21.13
C THR A 301 3.43 5.58 -20.43
N PHE A 302 2.36 6.07 -19.81
CA PHE A 302 2.37 7.01 -18.68
C PHE A 302 1.23 6.68 -17.72
N ASP A 303 1.32 7.19 -16.51
CA ASP A 303 0.38 6.89 -15.44
C ASP A 303 -1.03 7.43 -15.69
N GLN A 304 -2.03 6.68 -15.24
CA GLN A 304 -3.43 7.11 -15.36
C GLN A 304 -4.28 6.68 -14.16
N ILE A 305 -5.09 7.59 -13.65
CA ILE A 305 -6.18 7.27 -12.73
C ILE A 305 -7.47 7.09 -13.55
N VAL A 306 -8.21 6.01 -13.28
CA VAL A 306 -9.46 5.69 -14.00
C VAL A 306 -10.63 5.64 -13.03
N LEU A 307 -11.72 6.35 -13.33
CA LEU A 307 -12.99 6.26 -12.61
C LEU A 307 -14.05 5.69 -13.55
N THR A 308 -14.39 4.42 -13.40
CA THR A 308 -15.43 3.75 -14.20
C THR A 308 -16.86 4.08 -13.75
N SER A 309 -17.01 4.58 -12.52
CA SER A 309 -18.26 5.15 -11.99
C SER A 309 -17.93 6.10 -10.83
N GLY A 310 -18.90 6.95 -10.47
CA GLY A 310 -18.73 8.05 -9.52
C GLY A 310 -18.20 9.32 -10.17
N SER A 311 -18.00 10.35 -9.36
CA SER A 311 -17.42 11.63 -9.77
C SER A 311 -16.00 11.80 -9.24
N LEU A 312 -15.14 12.45 -10.00
CA LEU A 312 -13.94 13.10 -9.46
C LEU A 312 -14.33 14.53 -9.05
N ASP A 313 -14.07 14.90 -7.80
CA ASP A 313 -14.28 16.27 -7.31
C ASP A 313 -12.94 16.99 -7.12
N ILE A 314 -12.72 18.01 -7.94
CA ILE A 314 -11.53 18.89 -7.92
C ILE A 314 -11.83 20.27 -7.33
N GLY A 315 -13.07 20.50 -6.86
CA GLY A 315 -13.52 21.78 -6.34
C GLY A 315 -13.50 22.92 -7.36
N THR A 316 -14.00 24.09 -6.98
CA THR A 316 -14.09 25.24 -7.90
C THR A 316 -12.86 26.12 -7.81
N GLY A 317 -12.02 26.09 -8.84
CA GLY A 317 -10.83 26.95 -8.93
C GLY A 317 -9.70 26.52 -8.00
N LEU A 318 -9.73 25.28 -7.51
CA LEU A 318 -8.72 24.77 -6.57
C LEU A 318 -7.56 24.10 -7.30
N LEU A 319 -7.83 23.24 -8.28
CA LEU A 319 -6.81 22.41 -8.90
C LEU A 319 -5.86 23.23 -9.78
N GLU A 320 -4.59 23.32 -9.37
CA GLU A 320 -3.52 23.98 -10.09
C GLU A 320 -2.45 22.98 -10.56
N ALA A 321 -1.60 23.42 -11.48
CA ALA A 321 -0.52 22.59 -12.01
C ALA A 321 0.55 22.26 -10.96
N THR A 322 0.64 23.07 -9.90
CA THR A 322 1.56 22.85 -8.78
C THR A 322 1.05 21.82 -7.76
N ASP A 323 -0.19 21.35 -7.91
CA ASP A 323 -0.71 20.20 -7.17
C ASP A 323 -0.22 18.87 -7.76
N PHE A 324 0.45 18.90 -8.90
CA PHE A 324 1.06 17.73 -9.52
C PHE A 324 2.57 17.66 -9.26
N SER A 325 3.04 16.44 -9.06
CA SER A 325 4.44 16.06 -9.02
C SER A 325 4.69 15.09 -10.16
N PHE A 326 5.23 15.59 -11.27
CA PHE A 326 5.51 14.79 -12.46
C PHE A 326 6.94 14.25 -12.46
N THR A 327 7.08 12.96 -12.75
CA THR A 327 8.38 12.32 -13.05
C THR A 327 8.43 11.98 -14.54
N THR A 328 9.39 12.49 -15.30
CA THR A 328 9.53 12.11 -16.72
C THR A 328 10.33 10.81 -16.86
N LEU A 329 9.86 9.91 -17.71
CA LEU A 329 10.49 8.62 -17.99
C LEU A 329 11.05 8.58 -19.43
N SER A 330 11.74 7.48 -19.76
CA SER A 330 12.18 7.24 -21.14
C SER A 330 11.00 7.28 -22.11
N GLY A 331 11.17 7.98 -23.23
CA GLY A 331 10.12 8.16 -24.24
C GLY A 331 9.18 9.34 -24.00
N PHE A 332 9.35 10.08 -22.90
CA PHE A 332 8.66 11.36 -22.67
C PHE A 332 8.86 12.34 -23.84
N GLY A 333 7.80 13.06 -24.20
CA GLY A 333 7.83 14.03 -25.29
C GLY A 333 6.55 14.85 -25.42
N ALA A 334 6.45 15.62 -26.50
CA ALA A 334 5.28 16.46 -26.76
C ALA A 334 4.02 15.65 -27.09
N GLY A 335 2.87 16.17 -26.66
CA GLY A 335 1.52 15.71 -26.98
C GLY A 335 0.63 15.64 -25.74
N VAL A 336 -0.41 14.80 -25.77
CA VAL A 336 -1.45 14.81 -24.74
C VAL A 336 -1.35 13.60 -23.83
N TYR A 337 -1.37 13.84 -22.53
CA TYR A 337 -1.36 12.83 -21.47
C TYR A 337 -2.69 12.89 -20.72
N VAL A 338 -3.47 11.79 -20.72
CA VAL A 338 -4.74 11.69 -20.00
C VAL A 338 -4.49 11.22 -18.57
N LEU A 339 -4.42 12.16 -17.62
CA LEU A 339 -4.05 11.86 -16.24
C LEU A 339 -5.21 11.23 -15.46
N PHE A 340 -6.42 11.76 -15.67
CA PHE A 340 -7.65 11.18 -15.16
C PHE A 340 -8.62 10.93 -16.30
N ASP A 341 -9.20 9.73 -16.32
CA ASP A 341 -10.27 9.31 -17.23
C ASP A 341 -11.48 8.90 -16.40
N THR A 342 -12.58 9.66 -16.50
CA THR A 342 -13.74 9.49 -15.62
C THR A 342 -15.04 9.30 -16.40
N ALA A 343 -15.82 8.28 -16.06
CA ALA A 343 -17.08 7.98 -16.73
C ALA A 343 -18.17 9.07 -16.53
N SER A 344 -18.08 9.84 -15.44
CA SER A 344 -18.97 10.99 -15.17
C SER A 344 -18.22 12.29 -15.40
N THR A 345 -18.93 13.40 -15.61
CA THR A 345 -18.32 14.73 -15.63
C THR A 345 -17.59 15.02 -14.32
N ILE A 346 -16.36 15.51 -14.42
CA ILE A 346 -15.55 16.00 -13.31
C ILE A 346 -16.27 17.19 -12.66
N SER A 347 -16.44 17.11 -11.34
CA SER A 347 -17.04 18.18 -10.53
C SER A 347 -15.99 19.23 -10.19
N GLY A 348 -16.27 20.49 -10.54
CA GLY A 348 -15.39 21.62 -10.24
C GLY A 348 -14.76 22.26 -11.48
N THR A 349 -13.75 23.10 -11.26
CA THR A 349 -13.00 23.82 -12.30
C THR A 349 -11.53 23.91 -11.91
N LEU A 350 -10.66 23.99 -12.91
CA LEU A 350 -9.24 24.30 -12.68
C LEU A 350 -9.06 25.68 -12.05
N GLY A 351 -7.99 25.83 -11.28
CA GLY A 351 -7.50 27.09 -10.76
C GLY A 351 -6.83 27.95 -11.84
N ALA A 352 -6.22 29.06 -11.41
CA ALA A 352 -5.66 30.04 -12.34
C ALA A 352 -4.34 29.55 -12.96
N ASN A 353 -3.55 28.77 -12.22
CA ASN A 353 -2.23 28.31 -12.64
C ASN A 353 -2.31 26.91 -13.25
N THR A 354 -2.51 26.82 -14.57
CA THR A 354 -2.59 25.53 -15.28
C THR A 354 -1.32 25.11 -15.99
N SER A 355 -0.28 25.96 -15.99
CA SER A 355 0.99 25.68 -16.67
C SER A 355 2.05 25.16 -15.70
N VAL A 356 2.81 24.15 -16.13
CA VAL A 356 3.92 23.57 -15.37
C VAL A 356 5.14 23.41 -16.28
N ASP A 357 6.32 23.73 -15.74
CA ASP A 357 7.59 23.39 -16.36
C ASP A 357 7.91 21.91 -16.04
N LEU A 358 8.07 21.09 -17.07
CA LEU A 358 8.34 19.65 -16.96
C LEU A 358 9.84 19.35 -17.10
N GLY A 359 10.67 20.39 -17.21
CA GLY A 359 12.09 20.31 -17.50
C GLY A 359 12.37 19.92 -18.96
N ASN A 360 13.65 19.88 -19.30
CA ASN A 360 14.14 19.46 -20.63
C ASN A 360 13.56 20.27 -21.81
N GLY A 361 13.14 21.52 -21.57
CA GLY A 361 12.56 22.37 -22.60
C GLY A 361 11.12 21.99 -22.95
N TYR A 362 10.33 21.47 -22.00
CA TYR A 362 8.93 21.15 -22.18
C TYR A 362 8.05 21.85 -21.16
N THR A 363 6.94 22.43 -21.63
CA THR A 363 5.90 22.99 -20.78
C THR A 363 4.63 22.15 -20.92
N GLY A 364 4.01 21.82 -19.79
CA GLY A 364 2.70 21.19 -19.72
C GLY A 364 1.62 22.21 -19.41
N THR A 365 0.43 22.04 -19.99
CA THR A 365 -0.77 22.82 -19.64
C THR A 365 -1.93 21.88 -19.30
N LEU A 366 -2.49 22.03 -18.11
CA LEU A 366 -3.67 21.31 -17.66
C LEU A 366 -4.93 21.84 -18.33
N SER A 367 -5.82 20.93 -18.74
CA SER A 367 -7.15 21.27 -19.22
C SER A 367 -8.15 20.13 -18.98
N LEU A 368 -9.42 20.49 -18.89
CA LEU A 368 -10.52 19.52 -18.97
C LEU A 368 -10.84 19.26 -20.45
N SER A 369 -11.09 18.01 -20.81
CA SER A 369 -11.45 17.60 -22.17
C SER A 369 -12.58 16.58 -22.17
N ASP A 370 -13.03 16.19 -23.37
CA ASP A 370 -14.08 15.19 -23.59
C ASP A 370 -15.40 15.51 -22.84
N SER A 371 -15.89 16.74 -22.95
CA SER A 371 -17.05 17.20 -22.16
C SER A 371 -16.82 17.13 -20.64
N ASN A 372 -15.59 17.42 -20.23
CA ASN A 372 -15.11 17.45 -18.84
C ASN A 372 -15.10 16.08 -18.15
N THR A 373 -14.97 14.98 -18.88
CA THR A 373 -14.73 13.63 -18.32
C THR A 373 -13.24 13.31 -18.18
N ASN A 374 -12.37 14.07 -18.85
CA ASN A 374 -10.93 13.83 -18.81
C ASN A 374 -10.19 15.04 -18.26
N LEU A 375 -9.25 14.80 -17.33
CA LEU A 375 -8.22 15.77 -16.97
C LEU A 375 -6.94 15.43 -17.71
N ILE A 376 -6.49 16.34 -18.57
CA ILE A 376 -5.34 16.12 -19.46
C ILE A 376 -4.22 17.11 -19.19
N LEU A 377 -3.01 16.69 -19.52
CA LEU A 377 -1.82 17.54 -19.62
C LEU A 377 -1.39 17.60 -21.08
N THR A 378 -1.45 18.78 -21.68
CA THR A 378 -0.92 19.03 -23.03
C THR A 378 0.52 19.51 -22.91
N VAL A 379 1.45 18.68 -23.38
CA VAL A 379 2.88 18.94 -23.34
C VAL A 379 3.34 19.46 -24.69
N VAL A 380 4.02 20.60 -24.69
CA VAL A 380 4.64 21.19 -25.88
C VAL A 380 6.11 21.50 -25.59
N PRO A 381 7.00 21.49 -26.60
CA PRO A 381 8.32 22.06 -26.43
C PRO A 381 8.17 23.53 -26.03
N GLU A 382 8.98 23.98 -25.07
CA GLU A 382 9.10 25.40 -24.75
C GLU A 382 9.35 26.19 -26.04
N PRO A 383 8.72 27.37 -26.20
CA PRO A 383 9.04 28.27 -27.29
C PRO A 383 10.52 28.62 -27.18
N GLN A 384 11.35 27.90 -27.93
CA GLN A 384 12.79 28.03 -27.81
C GLN A 384 13.15 29.49 -28.03
N THR A 385 14.12 29.98 -27.28
CA THR A 385 14.82 31.25 -27.47
C THR A 385 15.26 31.48 -28.94
N ALA A 386 15.19 30.47 -29.82
CA ALA A 386 15.24 30.57 -31.28
C ALA A 386 14.30 31.62 -31.89
N ALA A 387 13.06 31.79 -31.42
CA ALA A 387 12.20 32.86 -31.93
C ALA A 387 12.74 34.25 -31.55
N LEU A 388 13.29 34.39 -30.34
CA LEU A 388 13.90 35.62 -29.84
C LEU A 388 15.26 35.92 -30.50
N VAL A 389 16.09 34.90 -30.77
CA VAL A 389 17.37 35.03 -31.48
C VAL A 389 17.15 35.36 -32.96
N CYS A 390 16.15 34.78 -33.61
CA CYS A 390 15.78 35.15 -34.98
C CYS A 390 15.29 36.61 -35.09
N LEU A 391 14.55 37.11 -34.09
CA LEU A 391 14.16 38.52 -33.99
C LEU A 391 15.36 39.44 -33.64
N ALA A 392 16.27 39.01 -32.77
CA ALA A 392 17.47 39.77 -32.40
C ALA A 392 18.50 39.86 -33.54
N MET A 393 18.67 38.79 -34.32
CA MET A 393 19.54 38.79 -35.51
C MET A 393 18.89 39.56 -36.68
N GLY A 394 17.57 39.48 -36.84
CA GLY A 394 16.83 40.26 -37.83
C GLY A 394 16.90 41.78 -37.58
N THR A 395 16.80 42.22 -36.32
CA THR A 395 16.94 43.63 -35.95
C THR A 395 18.38 44.14 -36.09
N THR A 396 19.38 43.32 -35.75
CA THR A 396 20.80 43.68 -35.92
C THR A 396 21.18 43.89 -37.40
N PHE A 397 20.66 43.07 -38.32
CA PHE A 397 20.87 43.26 -39.77
C PHE A 397 20.21 44.55 -40.31
N VAL A 398 19.05 44.95 -39.77
CA VAL A 398 18.36 46.19 -40.17
C VAL A 398 19.11 47.44 -39.71
N PHE A 399 19.77 47.42 -38.55
CA PHE A 399 20.59 48.55 -38.09
C PHE A 399 21.91 48.71 -38.87
N ILE A 400 22.56 47.61 -39.26
CA ILE A 400 23.80 47.64 -40.05
C ILE A 400 23.53 48.17 -41.48
N THR A 401 22.40 47.79 -42.08
CA THR A 401 22.02 48.25 -43.43
C THR A 401 21.58 49.71 -43.47
N ARG A 402 20.94 50.24 -42.41
CA ARG A 402 20.64 51.68 -42.30
C ARG A 402 21.89 52.55 -42.15
N ARG A 403 22.90 52.12 -41.39
CA ARG A 403 24.14 52.89 -41.19
C ARG A 403 24.97 53.02 -42.47
N ARG A 404 24.94 52.02 -43.35
CA ARG A 404 25.63 52.05 -44.66
C ARG A 404 24.98 52.98 -45.69
N ARG A 405 23.68 53.26 -45.60
CA ARG A 405 22.98 54.19 -46.53
C ARG A 405 23.14 55.67 -46.18
N GLN A 406 23.62 56.00 -44.98
CA GLN A 406 23.88 57.40 -44.58
C GLN A 406 25.35 57.83 -44.82
N GLN A 407 26.19 56.96 -45.37
CA GLN A 407 27.60 57.24 -45.67
C GLN A 407 27.94 57.13 -47.17
N SER A 408 26.95 57.05 -48.05
CA SER A 408 27.13 57.10 -49.52
C SER A 408 26.65 58.41 -50.11
#